data_AF-A0A1Y4QXM1-F1
#
_entry.id   AF-A0A1Y4QXM1-F1
#
_cell.length_a   1.000
_cell.length_b   1.000
_cell.length_c   1.000
_cell.angle_alpha   90.00
_cell.angle_beta   90.00
_cell.angle_gamma   90.00
#
_symmetry.space_group_name_H-M   'P 1'
#
loop_
_entity.id
_entity.type
_entity.pdbx_description
1 polymer ?
#
loop_
_entity_poly.entity_id
_entity_poly.type
_entity_poly.pdbx_seq_one_letter_code
_entity_poly.pdbx_strand_id
1 'polypeptide(L)'
;MLIYVCSPYSGQVELNVAKVRNYSKYVVDAGHTPIAPHLLFPQFLNDDIPEERNRAIQMNMEILKKCDQLWVFGKIFSEGMKEEINFASQYMIPIQYIVFNDENPQIFNHFADQIDDAGWAIQQSEKFNLAHSRKISIAQEVANDFSCMFDEVENVFFINATRQIQSKVQILRDAVSEFVIRCKREEEYTP
;
A
#
# COMPACT_ATOMS: atom_id res chain seq x y z
N MET A 1 -9.98 0.70 -11.30
CA MET A 1 -8.91 0.23 -10.41
C MET A 1 -9.10 -1.25 -10.14
N LEU A 2 -8.00 -1.98 -9.99
CA LEU A 2 -7.94 -3.35 -9.51
C LEU A 2 -7.81 -3.34 -7.99
N ILE A 3 -8.80 -3.89 -7.30
CA ILE A 3 -8.92 -3.81 -5.84
C ILE A 3 -8.74 -5.20 -5.25
N TYR A 4 -7.76 -5.36 -4.38
CA TYR A 4 -7.60 -6.58 -3.60
C TYR A 4 -8.62 -6.58 -2.44
N VAL A 5 -9.46 -7.59 -2.37
CA VAL A 5 -10.43 -7.77 -1.29
C VAL A 5 -9.75 -8.54 -0.16
N CYS A 6 -9.57 -7.90 0.99
CA CYS A 6 -9.01 -8.50 2.20
C CYS A 6 -10.11 -8.65 3.25
N SER A 7 -10.42 -9.89 3.63
CA SER A 7 -11.44 -10.18 4.63
C SER A 7 -11.23 -11.57 5.23
N PRO A 8 -11.85 -11.90 6.38
CA PRO A 8 -11.68 -13.21 6.99
C PRO A 8 -12.15 -14.32 6.06
N TYR A 9 -11.32 -15.35 5.88
CA TYR A 9 -11.68 -16.58 5.15
C TYR A 9 -11.84 -17.78 6.09
N SER A 10 -10.85 -18.04 6.95
CA SER A 10 -10.81 -19.19 7.86
C SER A 10 -11.84 -19.11 9.01
N GLY A 11 -12.10 -20.25 9.66
CA GLY A 11 -13.11 -20.39 10.72
C GLY A 11 -14.49 -20.73 10.16
N GLN A 12 -15.37 -19.75 10.02
CA GLN A 12 -16.73 -19.93 9.49
C GLN A 12 -16.75 -19.81 7.96
N VAL A 13 -16.13 -20.78 7.27
CA VAL A 13 -15.83 -20.71 5.83
C VAL A 13 -17.06 -20.39 4.97
N GLU A 14 -18.20 -21.06 5.18
CA GLU A 14 -19.42 -20.82 4.37
C GLU A 14 -19.94 -19.38 4.51
N LEU A 15 -20.00 -18.87 5.74
CA LEU A 15 -20.44 -17.51 6.02
C LEU A 15 -19.44 -16.47 5.49
N ASN A 16 -18.15 -16.75 5.63
CA ASN A 16 -17.08 -15.89 5.14
C ASN A 16 -17.08 -15.82 3.61
N VAL A 17 -17.27 -16.96 2.92
CA VAL A 17 -17.40 -16.99 1.46
C VAL A 17 -18.60 -16.15 0.99
N ALA A 18 -19.73 -16.21 1.68
CA ALA A 18 -20.88 -15.36 1.37
C ALA A 18 -20.56 -13.87 1.55
N LYS A 19 -19.87 -13.50 2.65
CA LYS A 19 -19.43 -12.13 2.90
C LYS A 19 -18.47 -11.62 1.82
N VAL A 20 -17.46 -12.41 1.44
CA VAL A 20 -16.50 -12.04 0.40
C VAL A 20 -17.19 -11.77 -0.93
N ARG A 21 -18.21 -12.56 -1.29
CA ARG A 21 -19.00 -12.33 -2.50
C ARG A 21 -19.73 -10.99 -2.43
N ASN A 22 -20.32 -10.65 -1.28
CA ASN A 22 -20.97 -9.35 -1.07
C ASN A 22 -19.97 -8.19 -1.12
N TYR A 23 -18.79 -8.34 -0.52
CA TYR A 23 -17.71 -7.34 -0.60
C TYR A 23 -17.21 -7.16 -2.04
N SER A 24 -17.05 -8.25 -2.78
CA SER A 24 -16.67 -8.21 -4.20
C SER A 24 -17.75 -7.50 -5.03
N LYS A 25 -19.04 -7.77 -4.76
CA LYS A 25 -20.15 -7.05 -5.41
C LYS A 25 -20.14 -5.56 -5.08
N TYR A 26 -19.86 -5.19 -3.83
CA TYR A 26 -19.72 -3.79 -3.42
C TYR A 26 -18.59 -3.08 -4.20
N VAL A 27 -17.42 -3.72 -4.36
CA VAL A 27 -16.32 -3.18 -5.17
C VAL A 27 -16.74 -2.97 -6.64
N VAL A 28 -17.50 -3.91 -7.20
CA VAL A 28 -18.07 -3.77 -8.56
C VAL A 28 -19.03 -2.58 -8.63
N ASP A 29 -19.91 -2.44 -7.65
CA ASP A 29 -20.90 -1.35 -7.59
C ASP A 29 -20.23 0.02 -7.41
N ALA A 30 -19.05 0.07 -6.78
CA ALA A 30 -18.19 1.25 -6.72
C ALA A 30 -17.42 1.55 -8.03
N GLY A 31 -17.63 0.76 -9.10
CA GLY A 31 -16.99 0.95 -10.40
C GLY A 31 -15.55 0.41 -10.47
N HIS A 32 -15.21 -0.59 -9.66
CA HIS A 32 -13.87 -1.18 -9.61
C HIS A 32 -13.89 -2.68 -9.89
N THR A 33 -12.72 -3.27 -10.16
CA THR A 33 -12.56 -4.70 -10.43
C THR A 33 -12.04 -5.40 -9.17
N PRO A 34 -12.83 -6.27 -8.50
CA PRO A 34 -12.39 -6.99 -7.32
C PRO A 34 -11.49 -8.18 -7.67
N ILE A 35 -10.49 -8.43 -6.83
CA ILE A 35 -9.72 -9.68 -6.78
C ILE A 35 -9.80 -10.22 -5.36
N ALA A 36 -10.37 -11.42 -5.20
CA ALA A 36 -10.49 -12.12 -3.93
C ALA A 36 -9.85 -13.52 -4.07
N PRO A 37 -8.51 -13.64 -3.98
CA PRO A 37 -7.81 -14.89 -4.26
C PRO A 37 -8.23 -16.04 -3.34
N HIS A 38 -8.67 -15.73 -2.11
CA HIS A 38 -9.17 -16.70 -1.15
C HIS A 38 -10.51 -17.35 -1.56
N LEU A 39 -11.19 -16.89 -2.61
CA LEU A 39 -12.28 -17.67 -3.24
C LEU A 39 -11.78 -18.64 -4.32
N LEU A 40 -10.60 -18.39 -4.86
CA LEU A 40 -10.04 -19.11 -6.00
C LEU A 40 -9.06 -20.20 -5.57
N PHE A 41 -8.09 -19.87 -4.73
CA PHE A 41 -7.01 -20.79 -4.35
C PHE A 41 -7.49 -22.04 -3.61
N PRO A 42 -8.48 -21.96 -2.70
CA PRO A 42 -9.02 -23.15 -2.05
C PRO A 42 -9.66 -24.18 -2.99
N GLN A 43 -9.88 -23.83 -4.26
CA GLN A 43 -10.37 -24.77 -5.28
C GLN A 43 -9.27 -25.74 -5.77
N PHE A 44 -8.00 -25.43 -5.51
CA PHE A 44 -6.86 -26.25 -5.97
C PHE A 44 -5.65 -26.25 -5.01
N LEU A 45 -5.76 -25.61 -3.85
CA LEU A 45 -4.81 -25.65 -2.74
C LEU A 45 -5.56 -25.96 -1.44
N ASN A 46 -4.90 -26.66 -0.52
CA ASN A 46 -5.41 -27.04 0.78
C ASN A 46 -4.68 -26.27 1.89
N ASP A 47 -5.39 -25.40 2.58
CA ASP A 47 -4.86 -24.59 3.69
C ASP A 47 -4.40 -25.41 4.90
N ASP A 48 -4.87 -26.67 5.04
CA ASP A 48 -4.42 -27.58 6.10
C ASP A 48 -3.02 -28.17 5.82
N ILE A 49 -2.52 -28.05 4.58
CA ILE A 49 -1.19 -28.48 4.19
C ILE A 49 -0.26 -27.25 4.26
N PRO A 50 0.73 -27.21 5.19
CA PRO A 50 1.55 -26.02 5.40
C PRO A 50 2.30 -25.52 4.15
N GLU A 51 2.75 -26.44 3.28
CA GLU A 51 3.42 -26.08 2.02
C GLU A 51 2.46 -25.38 1.05
N GLU A 52 1.25 -25.91 0.88
CA GLU A 52 0.24 -25.33 -0.02
C GLU A 52 -0.29 -24.00 0.52
N ARG A 53 -0.48 -23.89 1.83
CA ARG A 53 -0.80 -22.63 2.50
C ARG A 53 0.26 -21.57 2.26
N ASN A 54 1.55 -21.92 2.43
CA ASN A 54 2.64 -20.98 2.16
C ASN A 54 2.68 -20.56 0.68
N ARG A 55 2.41 -21.49 -0.23
CA ARG A 55 2.29 -21.20 -1.67
C ARG A 55 1.12 -20.25 -1.95
N ALA A 56 -0.05 -20.46 -1.33
CA ALA A 56 -1.20 -19.57 -1.43
C ALA A 56 -0.87 -18.15 -0.94
N ILE A 57 -0.18 -18.02 0.20
CA ILE A 57 0.25 -16.72 0.75
C ILE A 57 1.18 -16.00 -0.25
N GLN A 58 2.18 -16.69 -0.79
CA GLN A 58 3.09 -16.09 -1.79
C GLN A 58 2.35 -15.62 -3.03
N MET A 59 1.43 -16.44 -3.54
CA MET A 59 0.60 -16.10 -4.70
C MET A 59 -0.31 -14.90 -4.40
N ASN A 60 -0.88 -14.80 -3.20
CA ASN A 60 -1.66 -13.63 -2.77
C ASN A 60 -0.83 -12.35 -2.84
N MET A 61 0.42 -12.39 -2.34
CA MET A 61 1.30 -11.22 -2.36
C MET A 61 1.68 -10.80 -3.79
N GLU A 62 1.93 -11.74 -4.69
CA GLU A 62 2.19 -11.43 -6.11
C GLU A 62 0.98 -10.80 -6.82
N ILE A 63 -0.23 -11.22 -6.46
CA ILE A 63 -1.46 -10.58 -6.95
C ILE A 63 -1.60 -9.19 -6.34
N LEU A 64 -1.42 -9.04 -5.03
CA LEU A 64 -1.56 -7.79 -4.31
C LEU A 64 -0.61 -6.71 -4.86
N LYS A 65 0.63 -7.06 -5.21
CA LYS A 65 1.58 -6.15 -5.91
C LYS A 65 1.04 -5.55 -7.21
N LYS A 66 0.09 -6.21 -7.86
CA LYS A 66 -0.51 -5.78 -9.14
C LYS A 66 -1.81 -5.02 -8.95
N CYS A 67 -2.34 -4.98 -7.73
CA CYS A 67 -3.55 -4.23 -7.41
C CYS A 67 -3.23 -2.76 -7.18
N ASP A 68 -4.19 -1.90 -7.52
CA ASP A 68 -4.09 -0.47 -7.29
C ASP A 68 -4.30 -0.13 -5.81
N GLN A 69 -5.11 -0.91 -5.09
CA GLN A 69 -5.40 -0.72 -3.66
C GLN A 69 -5.76 -2.05 -2.97
N LEU A 70 -5.61 -2.06 -1.63
CA LEU A 70 -6.10 -3.08 -0.70
C LEU A 70 -7.35 -2.56 0.02
N TRP A 71 -8.48 -3.24 -0.11
CA TRP A 71 -9.69 -2.92 0.68
C TRP A 71 -9.90 -3.98 1.76
N VAL A 72 -9.84 -3.53 3.01
CA VAL A 72 -9.93 -4.38 4.21
C VAL A 72 -11.32 -4.30 4.79
N PHE A 73 -12.00 -5.45 4.88
CA PHE A 73 -13.37 -5.54 5.35
C PHE A 73 -13.48 -6.18 6.74
N GLY A 74 -14.21 -5.52 7.64
CA GLY A 74 -14.52 -6.01 8.98
C GLY A 74 -13.81 -5.25 10.10
N LYS A 75 -14.15 -5.58 11.35
CA LYS A 75 -13.60 -4.96 12.57
C LYS A 75 -12.48 -5.75 13.23
N ILE A 76 -12.41 -7.05 12.94
CA ILE A 76 -11.45 -7.99 13.53
C ILE A 76 -10.65 -8.63 12.39
N PHE A 77 -9.33 -8.59 12.50
CA PHE A 77 -8.44 -9.09 11.45
C PHE A 77 -7.85 -10.43 11.85
N SER A 78 -7.99 -11.40 10.95
CA SER A 78 -7.29 -12.67 11.06
C SER A 78 -5.79 -12.47 10.81
N GLU A 79 -4.97 -13.45 11.18
CA GLU A 79 -3.52 -13.39 10.93
C GLU A 79 -3.20 -13.22 9.45
N GLY A 80 -3.93 -13.90 8.56
CA GLY A 80 -3.77 -13.75 7.11
C GLY A 80 -4.08 -12.33 6.62
N MET A 81 -5.10 -11.68 7.18
CA MET A 81 -5.38 -10.27 6.86
C MET A 81 -4.26 -9.35 7.36
N LYS A 82 -3.72 -9.61 8.56
CA LYS A 82 -2.60 -8.84 9.12
C LYS A 82 -1.36 -8.95 8.24
N GLU A 83 -1.08 -10.12 7.68
CA GLU A 83 -0.01 -10.33 6.70
C GLU A 83 -0.22 -9.51 5.42
N GLU A 84 -1.43 -9.53 4.84
CA GLU A 84 -1.79 -8.74 3.64
C GLU A 84 -1.68 -7.23 3.89
N ILE A 85 -2.14 -6.74 5.04
CA ILE A 85 -2.06 -5.33 5.42
C ILE A 85 -0.62 -4.88 5.63
N ASN A 86 0.18 -5.67 6.36
CA ASN A 86 1.61 -5.39 6.55
C ASN A 86 2.33 -5.30 5.21
N PHE A 87 2.02 -6.23 4.32
CA PHE A 87 2.58 -6.26 2.97
C PHE A 87 2.18 -5.02 2.19
N ALA A 88 0.89 -4.67 2.12
CA ALA A 88 0.42 -3.47 1.43
C ALA A 88 1.10 -2.20 1.95
N SER A 89 1.21 -2.03 3.27
CA SER A 89 1.93 -0.91 3.90
C SER A 89 3.40 -0.86 3.49
N GLN A 90 4.10 -1.99 3.52
CA GLN A 90 5.51 -2.07 3.11
C GLN A 90 5.71 -1.68 1.64
N TYR A 91 4.78 -2.07 0.76
CA TYR A 91 4.83 -1.81 -0.68
C TYR A 91 4.14 -0.52 -1.12
N MET A 92 3.63 0.30 -0.18
CA MET A 92 2.90 1.55 -0.45
C MET A 92 1.67 1.34 -1.33
N ILE A 93 1.03 0.19 -1.19
CA ILE A 93 -0.27 -0.06 -1.80
C ILE A 93 -1.29 0.64 -0.91
N PRO A 94 -2.09 1.60 -1.43
CA PRO A 94 -3.09 2.30 -0.63
C PRO A 94 -4.08 1.32 0.01
N ILE A 95 -4.38 1.55 1.29
CA ILE A 95 -5.27 0.69 2.07
C ILE A 95 -6.52 1.47 2.45
N GLN A 96 -7.69 0.87 2.22
CA GLN A 96 -8.98 1.42 2.62
C GLN A 96 -9.70 0.45 3.56
N TYR A 97 -10.09 0.95 4.73
CA TYR A 97 -10.80 0.16 5.74
C TYR A 97 -12.30 0.38 5.64
N ILE A 98 -13.07 -0.71 5.60
CA ILE A 98 -14.51 -0.68 5.39
C ILE A 98 -15.21 -1.58 6.41
N VAL A 99 -16.17 -1.01 7.12
CA VAL A 99 -17.02 -1.72 8.08
C VAL A 99 -18.46 -1.65 7.61
N PHE A 100 -19.12 -2.81 7.50
CA PHE A 100 -20.56 -2.88 7.24
C PHE A 100 -21.28 -2.93 8.59
N ASN A 101 -22.12 -1.94 8.87
CA ASN A 101 -23.15 -2.03 9.91
C ASN A 101 -24.49 -2.09 9.18
N ASP A 102 -25.29 -3.13 9.41
CA ASP A 102 -26.69 -3.25 9.01
C ASP A 102 -27.02 -2.62 7.64
N GLU A 103 -26.41 -3.19 6.58
CA GLU A 103 -26.60 -2.84 5.16
C GLU A 103 -25.86 -1.60 4.60
N ASN A 104 -25.30 -0.72 5.44
CA ASN A 104 -24.53 0.43 4.95
C ASN A 104 -23.02 0.32 5.23
N PRO A 105 -22.17 0.35 4.19
CA PRO A 105 -20.72 0.40 4.36
C PRO A 105 -20.29 1.78 4.88
N GLN A 106 -19.56 1.78 5.98
CA GLN A 106 -18.84 2.93 6.48
C GLN A 106 -17.37 2.81 6.06
N ILE A 107 -16.85 3.86 5.44
CA ILE A 107 -15.46 3.96 5.00
C ILE A 107 -14.69 4.77 6.04
N PHE A 108 -13.54 4.26 6.45
CA PHE A 108 -12.64 4.94 7.38
C PHE A 108 -11.35 5.33 6.68
N ASN A 109 -10.99 6.60 6.84
CA ASN A 109 -9.74 7.14 6.32
C ASN A 109 -8.56 6.89 7.28
N HIS A 110 -8.84 6.60 8.55
CA HIS A 110 -7.82 6.33 9.56
C HIS A 110 -8.07 5.00 10.27
N PHE A 111 -6.98 4.27 10.46
CA PHE A 111 -6.96 2.93 11.02
C PHE A 111 -7.51 2.87 12.45
N ALA A 112 -7.13 3.84 13.30
CA ALA A 112 -7.34 3.77 14.74
C ALA A 112 -8.79 4.00 15.20
N ASP A 113 -9.68 4.44 14.31
CA ASP A 113 -10.95 5.01 14.73
C ASP A 113 -12.02 3.97 15.14
N GLN A 114 -11.92 2.70 14.71
CA GLN A 114 -12.99 1.70 14.93
C GLN A 114 -12.55 0.23 15.08
N ILE A 115 -11.27 -0.05 15.33
CA ILE A 115 -10.77 -1.43 15.40
C ILE A 115 -10.63 -1.87 16.86
N ASP A 116 -11.28 -2.97 17.22
CA ASP A 116 -11.24 -3.55 18.58
C ASP A 116 -9.87 -4.16 18.96
N ASP A 117 -8.88 -4.07 18.06
CA ASP A 117 -7.49 -4.50 18.24
C ASP A 117 -6.54 -3.29 18.31
N ALA A 118 -6.74 -2.44 19.34
CA ALA A 118 -5.97 -1.22 19.55
C ALA A 118 -4.46 -1.46 19.73
N GLY A 119 -4.06 -2.63 20.24
CA GLY A 119 -2.65 -3.00 20.38
C GLY A 119 -1.97 -3.22 19.03
N TRP A 120 -2.63 -3.91 18.10
CA TRP A 120 -2.13 -4.05 16.74
C TRP A 120 -2.15 -2.71 16.00
N ALA A 121 -3.16 -1.88 16.22
CA ALA A 121 -3.26 -0.52 15.64
C ALA A 121 -2.02 0.34 15.91
N ILE A 122 -1.64 0.44 17.18
CA ILE A 122 -0.49 1.23 17.64
C ILE A 122 0.80 0.66 17.04
N GLN A 123 0.96 -0.66 17.05
CA GLN A 123 2.14 -1.30 16.48
C GLN A 123 2.26 -1.04 14.96
N GLN A 124 1.13 -0.98 14.25
CA GLN A 124 1.13 -0.70 12.81
C GLN A 124 1.38 0.76 12.49
N SER A 125 0.83 1.70 13.25
CA SER A 125 1.14 3.12 13.07
C SER A 125 2.63 3.40 13.31
N GLU A 126 3.22 2.78 14.34
CA GLU A 126 4.67 2.87 14.60
C GLU A 126 5.50 2.28 13.46
N LYS A 127 5.14 1.07 12.97
CA LYS A 127 5.82 0.44 11.83
C LYS A 127 5.68 1.24 10.53
N PHE A 128 4.50 1.79 10.29
CA PHE A 128 4.23 2.64 9.13
C PHE A 128 5.07 3.90 9.20
N ASN A 129 5.07 4.61 10.34
CA ASN A 129 5.88 5.81 10.55
C ASN A 129 7.37 5.49 10.37
N LEU A 130 7.86 4.39 10.93
CA LEU A 130 9.25 3.96 10.75
C LEU A 130 9.59 3.65 9.29
N ALA A 131 8.72 2.92 8.58
CA ALA A 131 8.92 2.60 7.16
C ALA A 131 8.86 3.85 6.27
N HIS A 132 7.96 4.78 6.60
CA HIS A 132 7.80 6.07 5.93
C HIS A 132 9.04 6.95 6.14
N SER A 133 9.46 7.19 7.39
CA SER A 133 10.68 7.96 7.70
C SER A 133 11.92 7.36 7.04
N ARG A 134 12.06 6.03 7.01
CA ARG A 134 13.20 5.37 6.37
C ARG A 134 13.21 5.57 4.85
N LYS A 135 12.05 5.54 4.21
CA LYS A 135 11.92 5.80 2.76
C LYS A 135 12.17 7.27 2.44
N ILE A 136 11.76 8.19 3.30
CA ILE A 136 12.07 9.62 3.13
C ILE A 136 13.56 9.87 3.27
N SER A 137 14.22 9.24 4.25
CA SER A 137 15.69 9.28 4.37
C SER A 137 16.36 8.81 3.08
N ILE A 138 15.92 7.68 2.50
CA ILE A 138 16.47 7.16 1.23
C ILE A 138 16.17 8.11 0.06
N ALA A 139 14.95 8.63 -0.04
CA ALA A 139 14.58 9.58 -1.08
C ALA A 139 15.38 10.89 -0.98
N GLN A 140 15.65 11.36 0.25
CA GLN A 140 16.50 12.50 0.53
C GLN A 140 17.96 12.21 0.19
N GLU A 141 18.49 11.04 0.54
CA GLU A 141 19.84 10.59 0.14
C GLU A 141 19.98 10.55 -1.39
N VAL A 142 19.04 9.92 -2.09
CA VAL A 142 19.03 9.88 -3.56
C VAL A 142 18.93 11.29 -4.13
N ALA A 143 18.07 12.15 -3.60
CA ALA A 143 17.95 13.54 -4.06
C ALA A 143 19.25 14.34 -3.81
N ASN A 144 19.92 14.12 -2.69
CA ASN A 144 21.21 14.75 -2.36
C ASN A 144 22.32 14.26 -3.29
N ASP A 145 22.38 12.95 -3.57
CA ASP A 145 23.33 12.37 -4.52
C ASP A 145 23.11 12.92 -5.93
N PHE A 146 21.85 13.04 -6.37
CA PHE A 146 21.52 13.67 -7.64
C PHE A 146 21.91 15.16 -7.65
N SER A 147 21.65 15.90 -6.56
CA SER A 147 22.04 17.32 -6.44
C SER A 147 23.57 17.48 -6.52
N CYS A 148 24.32 16.63 -5.81
CA CYS A 148 25.78 16.61 -5.84
C CYS A 148 26.30 16.31 -7.25
N MET A 149 25.70 15.31 -7.92
CA MET A 149 26.00 14.99 -9.32
C MET A 149 25.69 16.18 -10.26
N PHE A 150 24.60 16.91 -10.04
CA PHE A 150 24.30 18.12 -10.82
C PHE A 150 25.31 19.24 -10.58
N ASP A 151 25.78 19.44 -9.36
CA ASP A 151 26.81 20.44 -9.04
C ASP A 151 28.17 20.07 -9.67
N GLU A 152 28.54 18.78 -9.69
CA GLU A 152 29.72 18.29 -10.42
C GLU A 152 29.58 18.48 -11.93
N VAL A 153 28.42 18.14 -12.50
CA VAL A 153 28.12 18.33 -13.93
C VAL A 153 28.15 19.82 -14.28
N GLU A 154 27.57 20.71 -13.46
CA GLU A 154 27.65 22.15 -13.68
C GLU A 154 29.08 22.68 -13.60
N ASN A 155 29.91 22.20 -12.66
CA ASN A 155 31.32 22.56 -12.57
C ASN A 155 32.14 22.12 -13.80
N VAL A 156 31.82 20.97 -14.39
CA VAL A 156 32.45 20.49 -15.63
C VAL A 156 31.92 21.26 -16.87
N PHE A 157 30.64 21.59 -16.90
CA PHE A 157 29.99 22.26 -18.04
C PHE A 157 30.14 23.78 -18.05
N PHE A 158 30.45 24.43 -16.93
CA PHE A 158 30.79 25.87 -16.90
C PHE A 158 31.99 26.21 -17.79
N ILE A 159 32.82 25.21 -18.10
CA ILE A 159 33.97 25.36 -18.98
C ILE A 159 33.58 25.25 -20.47
N ASN A 160 32.41 24.69 -20.87
CA ASN A 160 32.08 24.47 -22.30
C ASN A 160 30.60 24.35 -22.76
N ALA A 161 29.55 24.59 -21.95
CA ALA A 161 28.15 24.34 -22.40
C ALA A 161 27.38 25.52 -23.01
N THR A 162 26.58 25.21 -24.05
CA THR A 162 25.60 26.10 -24.69
C THR A 162 24.28 26.19 -23.90
N ARG A 163 23.59 27.34 -23.99
CA ARG A 163 22.32 27.72 -23.31
C ARG A 163 21.25 26.62 -23.18
N GLN A 164 21.17 25.72 -24.16
CA GLN A 164 20.14 24.69 -24.23
C GLN A 164 20.32 23.59 -23.17
N ILE A 165 21.57 23.27 -22.81
CA ILE A 165 21.88 22.27 -21.78
C ILE A 165 21.57 22.84 -20.39
N GLN A 166 21.96 24.09 -20.12
CA GLN A 166 21.64 24.79 -18.87
C GLN A 166 20.13 24.83 -18.60
N SER A 167 19.31 25.06 -19.63
CA SER A 167 17.84 25.07 -19.46
C SER A 167 17.27 23.71 -19.03
N LYS A 168 17.82 22.60 -19.55
CA LYS A 168 17.34 21.25 -19.20
C LYS A 168 17.81 20.81 -17.82
N VAL A 169 19.02 21.21 -17.42
CA VAL A 169 19.53 20.98 -16.06
C VAL A 169 18.66 21.73 -15.03
N GLN A 170 18.29 22.98 -15.33
CA GLN A 170 17.41 23.74 -14.43
C GLN A 170 16.02 23.11 -14.29
N ILE A 171 15.41 22.63 -15.38
CA ILE A 171 14.12 21.94 -15.33
C ILE A 171 14.18 20.67 -14.45
N LEU A 172 15.26 19.90 -14.54
CA LEU A 172 15.46 18.72 -13.70
C LEU A 172 15.65 19.10 -12.23
N ARG A 173 16.41 20.17 -11.94
CA ARG A 173 16.60 20.70 -10.58
C ARG A 173 15.28 21.14 -9.94
N ASP A 174 14.44 21.85 -10.70
CA ASP A 174 13.14 22.31 -10.22
C ASP A 174 12.21 21.11 -9.93
N ALA A 175 12.19 20.10 -10.80
CA ALA A 175 11.39 18.89 -10.60
C ALA A 175 11.83 18.06 -9.37
N VAL A 176 13.15 17.94 -9.13
CA VAL A 176 13.69 17.28 -7.94
C VAL A 176 13.34 18.07 -6.67
N SER A 177 13.42 19.40 -6.72
CA SER A 177 13.07 20.27 -5.59
C SER A 177 11.59 20.17 -5.24
N GLU A 178 10.69 20.18 -6.22
CA GLU A 178 9.25 19.96 -6.00
C GLU A 178 8.96 18.57 -5.41
N PHE A 179 9.66 17.53 -5.89
CA PHE A 179 9.53 16.18 -5.34
C PHE A 179 9.92 16.13 -3.85
N VAL A 180 11.05 16.73 -3.48
CA VAL A 180 11.52 16.80 -2.08
C VAL A 180 10.53 17.59 -1.21
N ILE A 181 10.02 18.72 -1.69
CA ILE A 181 9.00 19.52 -0.97
C ILE A 181 7.73 18.69 -0.76
N ARG A 182 7.29 17.93 -1.77
CA ARG A 182 6.12 17.06 -1.65
C ARG A 182 6.32 15.98 -0.60
N CYS A 183 7.49 15.33 -0.58
CA CYS A 183 7.82 14.34 0.46
C CYS A 183 7.83 14.96 1.87
N LYS A 184 8.34 16.18 2.04
CA LYS A 184 8.35 16.87 3.35
C LYS A 184 6.96 17.28 3.83
N ARG A 185 6.04 17.65 2.93
CA ARG A 185 4.65 17.97 3.29
C ARG A 185 3.85 16.74 3.71
N GLU A 186 4.20 15.56 3.21
CA GLU A 186 3.61 14.29 3.64
C GLU A 186 4.04 13.92 5.08
N GLU A 187 5.23 14.34 5.55
CA GLU A 187 5.67 14.20 6.96
C GLU A 187 4.92 15.11 7.94
N GLU A 188 4.52 16.32 7.53
CA GLU A 188 3.80 17.26 8.39
C GLU A 188 2.31 16.88 8.61
N TYR A 189 1.78 15.91 7.84
CA TYR A 189 0.38 15.47 7.91
C TYR A 189 0.18 14.10 8.58
N THR A 190 1.23 13.48 9.09
CA THR A 190 1.14 12.33 10.01
C THR A 190 1.00 12.82 11.45
N PRO A 191 -0.09 12.52 12.16
CA PRO A 191 -0.25 12.84 13.58
C PRO A 191 0.68 12.01 14.47
#